data_AF-A0A7U7GB86-F1
#
_entry.id   AF-A0A7U7GB86-F1
#
_cell.length_a   1.000
_cell.length_b   1.000
_cell.length_c   1.000
_cell.angle_alpha   90.00
_cell.angle_beta   90.00
_cell.angle_gamma   90.00
#
_symmetry.space_group_name_H-M   'P 1'
#
loop_
_entity.id
_entity.type
_entity.pdbx_description
1 polymer ?
#
loop_
_entity_poly.entity_id
_entity_poly.type
_entity_poly.pdbx_seq_one_letter_code
_entity_poly.pdbx_strand_id
1 'polypeptide(L)'
;MARSRVAQLNDYRELVEYGLPTGEAPGFAEEREALAEVALDSEAQQELAFLDECAVDLLRTVGFIDACWLKDAQDQPLAHWWWHFGKLRAGTYPADRLPPHLRVIYWPASAKAA
;
A
#
# COMPACT_ATOMS: atom_id res chain seq x y z
N MET A 1 -2.52 7.81 24.36
CA MET A 1 -3.89 7.33 24.13
C MET A 1 -3.87 6.55 22.82
N ALA A 2 -4.43 5.34 22.77
CA ALA A 2 -4.54 4.60 21.51
C ALA A 2 -5.54 5.32 20.59
N ARG A 3 -5.18 5.52 19.31
CA ARG A 3 -6.11 6.05 18.31
C ARG A 3 -7.25 5.06 18.11
N SER A 4 -8.44 5.55 17.77
CA SER A 4 -9.54 4.66 17.44
C SER A 4 -9.30 4.03 16.06
N ARG A 5 -9.78 2.80 15.84
CA ARG A 5 -9.71 2.11 14.55
C ARG A 5 -10.29 2.91 13.38
N VAL A 6 -11.37 3.66 13.64
CA VAL A 6 -12.02 4.52 12.65
C VAL A 6 -11.10 5.69 12.29
N ALA A 7 -10.42 6.28 13.28
CA ALA A 7 -9.44 7.33 13.01
C ALA A 7 -8.27 6.79 12.17
N GLN A 8 -7.72 5.63 12.51
CA GLN A 8 -6.62 5.02 11.74
C GLN A 8 -7.00 4.73 10.28
N LEU A 9 -8.21 4.21 10.04
CA LEU A 9 -8.68 3.94 8.68
C LEU A 9 -8.91 5.24 7.89
N ASN A 10 -9.39 6.30 8.55
CA ASN A 10 -9.54 7.61 7.93
C ASN A 10 -8.18 8.27 7.63
N ASP A 11 -7.21 8.18 8.55
CA ASP A 11 -5.84 8.67 8.34
C ASP A 11 -5.23 7.96 7.12
N TYR A 12 -5.40 6.64 7.03
CA TYR A 12 -4.95 5.85 5.88
C TYR A 12 -5.67 6.24 4.59
N ARG A 13 -6.99 6.46 4.63
CA ARG A 13 -7.76 6.98 3.50
C ARG A 13 -7.20 8.31 3.01
N GLU A 14 -6.93 9.26 3.90
CA GLU A 14 -6.40 10.56 3.52
C GLU A 14 -5.05 10.44 2.81
N LEU A 15 -4.19 9.54 3.27
CA LEU A 15 -2.90 9.26 2.62
C LEU A 15 -3.08 8.64 1.22
N VAL A 16 -4.07 7.77 1.03
CA VAL A 16 -4.35 7.16 -0.27
C VAL A 16 -5.02 8.14 -1.24
N GLU A 17 -6.04 8.87 -0.79
CA GLU A 17 -6.88 9.73 -1.64
C GLU A 17 -6.24 11.09 -1.93
N TYR A 18 -5.43 11.61 -1.00
CA TYR A 18 -4.86 12.95 -1.12
C TYR A 18 -3.34 12.96 -1.09
N GLY A 19 -2.71 12.07 -0.32
CA GLY A 19 -1.25 11.96 -0.26
C GLY A 19 -0.65 11.39 -1.55
N LEU A 20 -0.83 10.09 -1.79
CA LEU A 20 -0.23 9.36 -2.91
C LEU A 20 -0.39 10.03 -4.29
N PRO A 21 -1.55 10.62 -4.65
CA PRO A 21 -1.69 11.31 -5.93
C PRO A 21 -0.76 12.51 -6.11
N THR A 22 -0.31 13.14 -5.01
CA THR A 22 0.67 14.23 -5.04
C THR A 22 2.12 13.74 -5.11
N GLY A 23 2.34 12.42 -4.97
CA GLY A 23 3.67 11.81 -4.90
C GLY A 23 4.30 11.83 -3.50
N GLU A 24 3.55 12.27 -2.48
CA GLU A 24 3.98 12.39 -1.08
C GLU A 24 2.93 11.76 -0.16
N ALA A 25 3.30 10.77 0.66
CA ALA A 25 2.35 10.10 1.57
C ALA A 25 2.95 9.86 2.98
N PRO A 26 3.45 10.89 3.69
CA PRO A 26 4.14 10.76 4.98
C PRO A 26 3.41 9.84 5.97
N GLY A 27 4.12 8.84 6.50
CA GLY A 27 3.57 7.86 7.42
C GLY A 27 2.77 6.71 6.79
N PHE A 28 2.69 6.58 5.45
CA PHE A 28 1.86 5.53 4.82
C PHE A 28 2.15 4.14 5.36
N ALA A 29 3.43 3.74 5.38
CA ALA A 29 3.80 2.39 5.77
C ALA A 29 3.52 2.15 7.25
N GLU A 30 3.76 3.15 8.10
CA GLU A 30 3.47 3.13 9.52
C GLU A 30 1.96 3.07 9.81
N GLU A 31 1.13 3.84 9.11
CA GLU A 31 -0.32 3.80 9.26
C GLU A 31 -0.89 2.46 8.79
N ARG A 32 -0.37 1.92 7.69
CA ARG A 32 -0.81 0.62 7.19
C ARG A 32 -0.38 -0.53 8.11
N GLU A 33 0.81 -0.44 8.69
CA GLU A 33 1.30 -1.36 9.73
C GLU A 33 0.39 -1.31 10.96
N ALA A 34 0.04 -0.11 11.43
CA ALA A 34 -0.84 0.05 12.57
C ALA A 34 -2.24 -0.56 12.32
N LEU A 35 -2.75 -0.50 11.08
CA LEU A 35 -3.99 -1.17 10.70
C LEU A 35 -3.86 -2.70 10.60
N ALA A 36 -2.66 -3.24 10.35
CA ALA A 36 -2.41 -4.68 10.33
C ALA A 36 -2.50 -5.32 11.73
N GLU A 37 -2.22 -4.55 12.79
CA GLU A 37 -2.29 -5.01 14.18
C GLU A 37 -3.70 -4.88 14.79
N VAL A 38 -4.62 -4.20 14.12
CA VAL A 38 -5.95 -3.87 14.66
C VAL A 38 -7.01 -4.87 14.19
N ALA A 39 -7.84 -5.33 15.12
CA ALA A 39 -9.03 -6.12 14.79
C ALA A 39 -10.09 -5.23 14.14
N LEU A 40 -10.24 -5.37 12.82
CA LEU A 40 -11.27 -4.72 12.02
C LEU A 40 -12.48 -5.65 11.84
N ASP A 41 -13.68 -5.07 11.82
CA ASP A 41 -14.88 -5.80 11.40
C ASP A 41 -14.92 -5.94 9.86
N SER A 42 -15.87 -6.72 9.36
CA SER A 42 -15.92 -7.05 7.93
C SER A 42 -16.11 -5.84 7.02
N GLU A 43 -16.81 -4.80 7.48
CA GLU A 43 -16.99 -3.56 6.73
C GLU A 43 -15.66 -2.80 6.64
N ALA A 44 -14.99 -2.58 7.78
CA ALA A 44 -13.70 -1.92 7.79
C ALA A 44 -12.59 -2.71 7.06
N GLN A 45 -12.67 -4.04 7.04
CA GLN A 45 -11.76 -4.89 6.25
C GLN A 45 -11.96 -4.74 4.75
N GLN A 46 -13.22 -4.63 4.29
CA GLN A 46 -13.52 -4.38 2.88
C GLN A 46 -13.01 -3.00 2.45
N GLU A 47 -13.21 -1.99 3.30
CA GLU A 47 -12.70 -0.65 3.04
C GLU A 47 -11.18 -0.62 2.99
N LEU A 48 -10.50 -1.28 3.94
CA LEU A 48 -9.04 -1.38 3.93
C LEU A 48 -8.54 -2.08 2.65
N ALA A 49 -9.19 -3.15 2.21
CA ALA A 49 -8.83 -3.83 0.97
C ALA A 49 -9.01 -2.93 -0.26
N PHE A 50 -10.09 -2.15 -0.31
CA PHE A 50 -10.32 -1.16 -1.37
C PHE A 50 -9.24 -0.06 -1.37
N LEU A 51 -8.88 0.47 -0.20
CA LEU A 51 -7.81 1.47 -0.07
C LEU A 51 -6.44 0.89 -0.47
N ASP A 52 -6.14 -0.36 -0.09
CA ASP A 52 -4.93 -1.07 -0.51
C ASP A 52 -4.88 -1.21 -2.06
N GLU A 53 -6.01 -1.51 -2.69
CA GLU A 53 -6.13 -1.57 -4.16
C GLU A 53 -5.84 -0.22 -4.81
N CYS A 54 -6.48 0.85 -4.31
CA CYS A 54 -6.24 2.21 -4.77
C CYS A 54 -4.77 2.61 -4.61
N ALA A 55 -4.14 2.28 -3.48
CA ALA A 55 -2.74 2.60 -3.24
C ALA A 55 -1.83 1.93 -4.28
N VAL A 56 -1.99 0.61 -4.51
CA VAL A 56 -1.17 -0.12 -5.48
C VAL A 56 -1.40 0.36 -6.91
N ASP A 57 -2.64 0.69 -7.29
CA ASP A 57 -2.91 1.26 -8.61
C ASP A 57 -2.26 2.65 -8.77
N LEU A 58 -2.45 3.54 -7.79
CA LEU A 58 -1.86 4.89 -7.78
C LEU A 58 -0.34 4.84 -7.84
N LEU A 59 0.32 3.95 -7.10
CA LEU A 59 1.78 3.79 -7.14
C LEU A 59 2.33 3.53 -8.54
N ARG A 60 1.51 2.96 -9.42
CA ARG A 60 1.87 2.59 -10.78
C ARG A 60 1.43 3.62 -11.82
N THR A 61 0.33 4.32 -11.57
CA THR A 61 -0.28 5.25 -12.52
C THR A 61 0.17 6.69 -12.30
N VAL A 62 0.55 7.07 -11.07
CA VAL A 62 1.03 8.42 -10.76
C VAL A 62 2.37 8.69 -11.45
N GLY A 63 2.47 9.85 -12.08
CA GLY A 63 3.66 10.26 -12.83
C GLY A 63 4.89 10.48 -11.94
N PHE A 64 4.68 10.83 -10.68
CA PHE A 64 5.75 11.19 -9.74
C PHE A 64 5.47 10.61 -8.35
N ILE A 65 6.52 10.07 -7.73
CA ILE A 65 6.57 9.76 -6.30
C ILE A 65 7.98 10.15 -5.88
N ASP A 66 8.10 10.82 -4.75
CA ASP A 66 9.41 11.20 -4.22
C ASP A 66 10.30 9.95 -4.02
N ALA A 67 11.58 10.07 -4.43
CA ALA A 67 12.53 8.97 -4.39
C ALA A 67 12.78 8.40 -2.99
N CYS A 68 12.56 9.18 -1.91
CA CYS A 68 12.71 8.66 -0.55
C CYS A 68 11.65 7.59 -0.21
N TRP A 69 10.51 7.60 -0.90
CA TRP A 69 9.41 6.64 -0.74
C TRP A 69 9.58 5.36 -1.54
N LEU A 70 10.43 5.39 -2.56
CA LEU A 70 10.75 4.21 -3.36
C LEU A 70 11.89 3.38 -2.74
N LYS A 71 12.36 3.76 -1.55
CA LYS A 71 13.34 3.00 -0.78
C LYS A 71 12.62 1.91 0.01
N ASP A 72 12.75 0.67 -0.45
CA ASP A 72 12.19 -0.47 0.26
C ASP A 72 12.92 -0.69 1.60
N ALA A 73 12.17 -1.00 2.67
CA ALA A 73 12.75 -1.39 3.95
C ALA A 73 13.15 -2.87 3.89
N GLN A 74 14.47 -3.14 3.80
CA GLN A 74 14.99 -4.51 3.60
C GLN A 74 14.83 -5.43 4.81
N ASP A 75 14.67 -4.85 6.00
CA ASP A 75 14.44 -5.53 7.27
C ASP A 75 12.97 -5.90 7.49
N GLN A 76 12.05 -5.34 6.69
CA GLN A 76 10.62 -5.63 6.78
C GLN A 76 10.25 -6.88 5.96
N PRO A 77 9.37 -7.74 6.48
CA PRO A 77 8.95 -8.94 5.78
C PRO A 77 8.24 -8.58 4.48
N LEU A 78 8.41 -9.41 3.45
CA LEU A 78 7.75 -9.15 2.16
C LEU A 78 6.25 -9.05 2.33
N ALA A 79 5.60 -9.88 3.15
CA ALA A 79 4.16 -9.86 3.39
C ALA A 79 3.59 -8.46 3.75
N HIS A 80 4.43 -7.58 4.31
CA HIS A 80 4.09 -6.19 4.59
C HIS A 80 4.45 -5.32 3.38
N TRP A 81 3.72 -5.51 2.29
CA TRP A 81 4.00 -4.90 0.98
C TRP A 81 4.12 -3.37 1.03
N TRP A 82 3.47 -2.72 2.00
CA TRP A 82 3.49 -1.28 2.22
C TRP A 82 4.87 -0.71 2.56
N TRP A 83 5.84 -1.56 2.91
CA TRP A 83 7.25 -1.20 3.06
C TRP A 83 8.09 -1.34 1.79
N HIS A 84 7.49 -1.80 0.69
CA HIS A 84 8.21 -2.21 -0.54
C HIS A 84 7.68 -1.49 -1.80
N PHE A 85 7.40 -0.19 -1.68
CA PHE A 85 6.88 0.65 -2.78
C PHE A 85 7.79 0.70 -4.00
N GLY A 86 9.11 0.69 -3.80
CA GLY A 86 10.09 0.66 -4.89
C GLY A 86 9.92 -0.57 -5.77
N LYS A 87 9.84 -1.74 -5.15
CA LYS A 87 9.57 -3.01 -5.85
C LYS A 87 8.20 -3.04 -6.52
N LEU A 88 7.16 -2.52 -5.87
CA LEU A 88 5.81 -2.48 -6.43
C LEU A 88 5.78 -1.62 -7.69
N ARG A 89 6.34 -0.39 -7.61
CA ARG A 89 6.43 0.52 -8.74
C ARG A 89 7.28 -0.05 -9.88
N ALA A 90 8.40 -0.68 -9.56
CA ALA A 90 9.28 -1.32 -10.53
C ALA A 90 8.70 -2.61 -11.15
N GLY A 91 7.59 -3.14 -10.62
CA GLY A 91 7.04 -4.41 -11.07
C GLY A 91 7.89 -5.63 -10.69
N THR A 92 8.78 -5.51 -9.71
CA THR A 92 9.70 -6.58 -9.26
C THR A 92 9.28 -7.21 -7.93
N TYR A 93 8.21 -6.69 -7.31
CA TYR A 93 7.64 -7.28 -6.11
C TYR A 93 7.05 -8.68 -6.42
N PRO A 94 7.30 -9.71 -5.60
CA PRO A 94 6.80 -11.05 -5.84
C PRO A 94 5.27 -11.11 -5.65
N ALA A 95 4.52 -11.28 -6.74
CA ALA A 95 3.06 -11.23 -6.74
C ALA A 95 2.41 -12.27 -5.81
N ASP A 96 3.02 -13.44 -5.61
CA ASP A 96 2.56 -14.47 -4.68
C ASP A 96 2.57 -14.02 -3.21
N ARG A 97 3.30 -12.94 -2.88
CA ARG A 97 3.36 -12.37 -1.54
C ARG A 97 2.32 -11.30 -1.28
N LEU A 98 1.70 -10.77 -2.32
CA LEU A 98 0.57 -9.86 -2.15
C LEU A 98 -0.67 -10.59 -1.61
N PRO A 99 -1.54 -9.92 -0.85
CA PRO A 99 -2.91 -10.36 -0.60
C PRO A 99 -3.68 -10.68 -1.89
N PRO A 100 -4.60 -11.65 -1.89
CA PRO A 100 -5.32 -12.09 -3.10
C PRO A 100 -5.99 -10.96 -3.88
N HIS A 101 -6.59 -9.98 -3.21
CA HIS A 101 -7.26 -8.84 -3.86
C HIS A 101 -6.25 -7.97 -4.65
N LEU A 102 -5.05 -7.74 -4.12
CA LEU A 102 -3.99 -7.00 -4.81
C LEU A 102 -3.35 -7.79 -5.96
N ARG A 103 -3.32 -9.12 -5.91
CA ARG A 103 -2.75 -9.94 -7.00
C ARG A 103 -3.49 -9.76 -8.32
N VAL A 104 -4.79 -9.48 -8.26
CA VAL A 104 -5.63 -9.33 -9.45
C VAL A 104 -5.28 -8.06 -10.23
N ILE A 105 -4.92 -7.00 -9.52
CA ILE A 105 -4.60 -5.69 -10.12
C ILE A 105 -3.08 -5.48 -10.32
N TYR A 106 -2.25 -6.23 -9.60
CA TYR A 106 -0.80 -6.14 -9.72
C TYR A 106 -0.29 -6.92 -10.92
N TRP A 107 0.36 -6.22 -11.87
CA TRP A 107 1.03 -6.84 -13.02
C TRP A 107 2.54 -6.71 -12.89
N PRO A 108 3.27 -7.79 -12.58
CA PRO A 108 4.73 -7.75 -12.49
C PRO A 108 5.34 -7.41 -13.85
N ALA A 109 6.55 -6.84 -13.86
CA ALA A 109 7.25 -6.43 -15.08
C ALA A 109 7.43 -7.59 -16.08
N SER A 110 7.60 -8.82 -15.58
CA SER A 110 7.68 -10.04 -16.38
C SER A 110 6.37 -10.37 -17.14
N ALA A 111 5.21 -9.92 -16.66
CA ALA A 111 3.93 -10.11 -17.35
C ALA A 111 3.70 -9.13 -18.50
N LYS A 112 4.48 -8.04 -18.59
CA LYS A 112 4.37 -7.02 -19.64
C LYS A 112 5.12 -7.38 -20.94
N ALA A 113 5.84 -8.50 -20.95
CA ALA A 113 6.67 -8.97 -22.05
C ALA A 113 6.09 -10.18 -22.82
N ALA A 114 4.83 -10.56 -22.54
CA ALA A 114 4.12 -11.64 -23.21
C ALA A 114 3.05 -11.11 -24.17
#